data_AF-A0A7N0ZZA1-F1
#
_entry.id   AF-A0A7N0ZZA1-F1
#
_cell.length_a   1.000
_cell.length_b   1.000
_cell.length_c   1.000
_cell.angle_alpha   90.00
_cell.angle_beta   90.00
_cell.angle_gamma   90.00
#
_symmetry.space_group_name_H-M   'P 1'
#
loop_
_entity.id
_entity.type
_entity.pdbx_description
1 polymer ?
#
loop_
_entity_poly.entity_id
_entity_poly.type
_entity_poly.pdbx_seq_one_letter_code
_entity_poly.pdbx_strand_id
1 'polypeptide(L)'
;MQDEVTQVVIHELIHAYDDCKAKNLDWSNCAHHACSEIRAGHLSGDCHYKRELLRGYLKIRGHEPECIKRRVMKSMKANPNCSEAAAKDAMEAVWDVCYNDTQPFDRAP
;
A
#
# COMPACT_ATOMS: atom_id res chain seq x y z
N MET A 1 -19.01 -6.23 -3.89
CA MET A 1 -19.58 -5.85 -2.57
C MET A 1 -18.87 -6.53 -1.41
N GLN A 2 -19.23 -7.74 -0.95
CA GLN A 2 -18.62 -8.33 0.27
C GLN A 2 -17.10 -8.43 0.19
N ASP A 3 -16.59 -8.89 -0.95
CA ASP A 3 -15.17 -9.05 -1.21
C ASP A 3 -14.41 -7.70 -1.24
N GLU A 4 -14.98 -6.66 -1.82
CA GLU A 4 -14.42 -5.30 -1.80
C GLU A 4 -14.38 -4.73 -0.38
N VAL A 5 -15.43 -4.93 0.40
CA VAL A 5 -15.48 -4.53 1.82
C VAL A 5 -14.37 -5.25 2.60
N THR A 6 -14.17 -6.55 2.38
CA THR A 6 -13.09 -7.29 3.04
C THR A 6 -11.72 -6.69 2.74
N GLN A 7 -11.42 -6.32 1.49
CA GLN A 7 -10.12 -5.71 1.17
C GLN A 7 -9.93 -4.36 1.85
N VAL A 8 -10.96 -3.51 1.85
CA VAL A 8 -10.90 -2.21 2.52
C VAL A 8 -10.69 -2.41 4.02
N VAL A 9 -11.43 -3.32 4.65
CA VAL A 9 -11.27 -3.59 6.08
C VAL A 9 -9.86 -4.09 6.40
N ILE A 10 -9.29 -5.01 5.61
CA ILE A 10 -7.91 -5.47 5.83
C ILE A 10 -6.93 -4.32 5.64
N HIS A 11 -7.10 -3.51 4.59
CA HIS A 11 -6.25 -2.35 4.30
C HIS A 11 -6.20 -1.38 5.49
N GLU A 12 -7.36 -0.97 6.01
CA GLU A 12 -7.43 -0.06 7.17
C GLU A 12 -6.93 -0.71 8.47
N LEU A 13 -7.09 -2.04 8.62
CA LEU A 13 -6.51 -2.76 9.76
C LEU A 13 -4.98 -2.81 9.70
N ILE A 14 -4.38 -2.84 8.51
CA ILE A 14 -2.93 -2.71 8.37
C ILE A 14 -2.47 -1.32 8.78
N HIS A 15 -3.17 -0.26 8.39
CA HIS A 15 -2.88 1.09 8.88
C HIS A 15 -2.96 1.18 10.41
N ALA A 16 -4.02 0.62 11.01
CA ALA A 16 -4.16 0.57 12.46
C ALA A 16 -3.03 -0.23 13.13
N TYR A 17 -2.62 -1.35 12.54
CA TYR A 17 -1.50 -2.15 13.04
C TYR A 17 -0.17 -1.40 12.95
N ASP A 18 0.07 -0.67 11.85
CA ASP A 18 1.27 0.13 11.66
C ASP A 18 1.38 1.26 12.67
N ASP A 19 0.28 1.96 12.93
CA ASP A 19 0.17 3.02 13.93
C ASP A 19 0.48 2.49 15.35
N CYS A 20 0.04 1.25 15.64
CA CYS A 20 0.31 0.60 16.92
C CYS A 20 1.74 0.05 17.05
N LYS A 21 2.31 -0.50 15.97
CA LYS A 21 3.65 -1.11 15.97
C LYS A 21 4.75 -0.05 15.94
N ALA A 22 4.55 1.02 15.19
CA ALA A 22 5.56 2.05 15.00
C ALA A 22 5.52 3.06 16.15
N LYS A 23 6.60 3.08 16.95
CA LYS A 23 6.73 4.00 18.09
C LYS A 23 6.63 5.50 17.72
N ASN A 24 6.93 5.85 16.47
CA ASN A 24 6.97 7.23 15.96
C ASN A 24 6.37 7.34 14.55
N LEU A 25 5.20 6.73 14.30
CA LEU A 25 4.52 6.94 13.03
C LEU A 25 4.08 8.40 12.91
N ASP A 26 4.30 8.99 11.73
CA ASP A 26 3.98 10.39 11.47
C ASP A 26 3.37 10.48 10.07
N TRP A 27 2.07 10.72 10.01
CA TRP A 27 1.29 10.79 8.76
C TRP A 27 1.63 12.03 7.91
N SER A 28 2.31 13.03 8.49
CA SER A 28 2.85 14.18 7.74
C SER A 28 4.19 13.86 7.07
N ASN A 29 4.86 12.78 7.48
CA ASN A 29 6.08 12.30 6.83
C ASN A 29 5.73 11.38 5.64
N CYS A 30 6.17 11.78 4.45
CA CYS A 30 5.88 11.05 3.22
C CYS A 30 6.40 9.61 3.22
N ALA A 31 7.55 9.34 3.85
CA ALA A 31 8.11 8.00 3.92
C ALA A 31 7.28 7.07 4.83
N HIS A 32 6.77 7.60 5.94
CA HIS A 32 5.92 6.85 6.86
C HIS A 32 4.57 6.52 6.21
N HIS A 33 3.92 7.53 5.61
CA HIS A 33 2.67 7.34 4.89
C HIS A 33 2.85 6.35 3.73
N ALA A 34 3.88 6.54 2.89
CA ALA A 34 4.16 5.63 1.77
C ALA A 34 4.37 4.19 2.23
N CYS A 35 5.13 3.98 3.32
CA CYS A 35 5.40 2.65 3.84
C CYS A 35 4.12 1.93 4.25
N SER A 36 3.22 2.64 4.97
CA SER A 36 1.96 2.05 5.43
C SER A 36 1.02 1.73 4.25
N GLU A 37 0.99 2.59 3.22
CA GLU A 37 0.23 2.33 1.99
C GLU A 37 0.79 1.17 1.17
N ILE A 38 2.11 1.00 1.11
CA ILE A 38 2.74 -0.15 0.44
C ILE A 38 2.32 -1.44 1.14
N ARG A 39 2.40 -1.47 2.47
CA ARG A 39 2.00 -2.63 3.28
C ARG A 39 0.52 -2.92 3.15
N ALA A 40 -0.34 -1.90 3.28
CA ALA A 40 -1.78 -2.05 3.15
C ALA A 40 -2.18 -2.48 1.73
N GLY A 41 -1.51 -1.98 0.69
CA GLY A 41 -1.71 -2.41 -0.69
C GLY A 41 -1.31 -3.86 -0.96
N HIS A 42 -0.19 -4.30 -0.38
CA HIS A 42 0.31 -5.67 -0.53
C HIS A 42 -0.52 -6.68 0.27
N LEU A 43 -0.80 -6.39 1.54
CA LEU A 43 -1.40 -7.34 2.47
C LEU A 43 -2.94 -7.38 2.42
N SER A 44 -3.59 -6.38 1.81
CA SER A 44 -5.05 -6.40 1.66
C SER A 44 -5.53 -7.36 0.58
N GLY A 45 -4.69 -7.70 -0.41
CA GLY A 45 -5.09 -8.45 -1.61
C GLY A 45 -5.78 -7.60 -2.69
N ASP A 46 -5.88 -6.27 -2.50
CA ASP A 46 -6.55 -5.36 -3.45
C ASP A 46 -5.90 -5.37 -4.84
N CYS A 47 -4.61 -5.71 -4.90
CA CYS A 47 -3.81 -5.81 -6.13
C CYS A 47 -3.68 -7.23 -6.69
N HIS A 48 -4.49 -8.18 -6.21
CA HIS A 48 -4.51 -9.55 -6.73
C HIS A 48 -4.86 -9.60 -8.23
N TYR A 49 -4.13 -10.40 -9.01
CA TYR A 49 -4.23 -10.48 -10.48
C TYR A 49 -5.66 -10.53 -11.03
N LYS A 50 -6.53 -11.37 -10.44
CA LYS A 50 -7.93 -11.48 -10.89
C LYS A 50 -8.68 -10.15 -10.81
N ARG A 51 -8.41 -9.33 -9.79
CA ARG A 51 -9.03 -7.99 -9.65
C ARG A 51 -8.48 -7.04 -10.69
N GLU A 52 -7.18 -7.05 -10.90
CA GLU A 52 -6.50 -6.22 -11.90
C GLU A 52 -7.00 -6.52 -13.31
N LEU A 53 -7.21 -7.80 -13.63
CA LEU A 53 -7.82 -8.22 -14.88
C LEU A 53 -9.25 -7.67 -15.04
N LEU A 54 -10.08 -7.75 -13.99
CA LEU A 54 -11.43 -7.18 -14.00
C LEU A 54 -11.44 -5.65 -14.08
N ARG A 55 -10.36 -4.99 -13.65
CA ARG A 55 -10.11 -3.55 -13.80
C ARG A 55 -9.50 -3.19 -15.17
N GLY A 56 -9.27 -4.17 -16.04
CA GLY A 56 -8.74 -3.96 -17.39
C GLY A 56 -7.21 -3.95 -17.50
N TYR A 57 -6.48 -4.27 -16.44
CA TYR A 57 -5.03 -4.41 -16.47
C TYR A 57 -4.63 -5.83 -16.90
N LEU A 58 -4.01 -5.96 -18.07
CA LEU A 58 -3.68 -7.26 -18.69
C LEU A 58 -2.26 -7.76 -18.39
N LYS A 59 -1.45 -6.96 -17.71
CA LYS A 59 -0.06 -7.33 -17.40
C LYS A 59 -0.07 -8.46 -16.36
N ILE A 60 0.69 -9.52 -16.63
CA ILE A 60 0.82 -10.67 -15.72
C ILE A 60 2.06 -10.52 -14.83
N ARG A 61 3.22 -10.32 -15.46
CA ARG A 61 4.51 -10.23 -14.75
C ARG A 61 4.66 -8.86 -14.10
N GLY A 62 4.88 -8.84 -12.78
CA GLY A 62 5.08 -7.61 -12.01
C GLY A 62 3.81 -6.77 -11.84
N HIS A 63 2.63 -7.35 -12.06
CA HIS A 63 1.35 -6.63 -11.99
C HIS A 63 1.09 -6.05 -10.61
N GLU A 64 1.37 -6.82 -9.55
CA GLU A 64 1.05 -6.44 -8.18
C GLU A 64 1.89 -5.22 -7.73
N PRO A 65 3.25 -5.23 -7.83
CA PRO A 65 4.04 -4.03 -7.57
C PRO A 65 3.56 -2.80 -8.33
N GLU A 66 3.16 -2.94 -9.59
CA GLU A 66 2.66 -1.81 -10.38
C GLU A 66 1.29 -1.31 -9.91
N CYS A 67 0.40 -2.23 -9.53
CA CYS A 67 -0.87 -1.89 -8.91
C CYS A 67 -0.64 -1.13 -7.60
N ILE A 68 0.20 -1.66 -6.71
CA ILE A 68 0.50 -1.04 -5.41
C ILE A 68 1.09 0.36 -5.63
N LYS A 69 2.07 0.54 -6.52
CA LYS A 69 2.61 1.88 -6.84
C LYS A 69 1.54 2.85 -7.30
N ARG A 70 0.58 2.42 -8.14
CA ARG A 70 -0.54 3.27 -8.56
C ARG A 70 -1.46 3.65 -7.40
N ARG A 71 -1.73 2.71 -6.48
CA ARG A 71 -2.60 2.93 -5.31
C ARG A 71 -1.93 3.84 -4.28
N VAL A 72 -0.66 3.59 -3.95
CA VAL A 72 0.16 4.44 -3.06
C VAL A 72 0.21 5.86 -3.59
N MET A 73 0.57 6.07 -4.87
CA MET A 73 0.61 7.41 -5.45
C MET A 73 -0.76 8.10 -5.45
N LYS A 74 -1.86 7.35 -5.58
CA LYS A 74 -3.20 7.91 -5.48
C LYS A 74 -3.51 8.38 -4.05
N SER A 75 -3.15 7.60 -3.03
CA SER A 75 -3.33 7.97 -1.63
C SER A 75 -2.48 9.19 -1.27
N MET A 76 -1.18 9.16 -1.61
CA MET A 76 -0.24 10.23 -1.27
C MET A 76 -0.56 11.56 -1.95
N LYS A 77 -1.18 11.57 -3.14
CA LYS A 77 -1.66 12.80 -3.78
C LYS A 77 -2.70 13.56 -2.96
N ALA A 78 -3.42 12.86 -2.08
CA ALA A 78 -4.37 13.48 -1.16
C ALA A 78 -3.71 14.01 0.13
N ASN A 79 -2.43 13.71 0.37
CA ASN A 79 -1.71 14.20 1.54
C ASN A 79 -1.12 15.60 1.27
N PRO A 80 -1.58 16.65 1.97
CA PRO A 80 -1.09 18.02 1.75
C PRO A 80 0.38 18.22 2.10
N ASN A 81 0.98 17.30 2.87
CA ASN A 81 2.38 17.38 3.29
C ASN A 81 3.35 16.80 2.24
N CYS A 82 2.84 16.16 1.20
CA CYS A 82 3.65 15.47 0.19
C CYS A 82 3.37 16.03 -1.20
N SER A 83 4.38 16.65 -1.82
CA SER A 83 4.32 16.94 -3.26
C SER A 83 4.35 15.64 -4.06
N GLU A 84 3.88 15.65 -5.31
CA GLU A 84 3.89 14.44 -6.16
C GLU A 84 5.31 13.88 -6.35
N ALA A 85 6.32 14.75 -6.47
CA ALA A 85 7.71 14.34 -6.55
C ALA A 85 8.19 13.71 -5.22
N ALA A 86 7.94 14.38 -4.10
CA ALA A 86 8.31 13.86 -2.78
C ALA A 86 7.60 12.53 -2.46
N ALA A 87 6.35 12.37 -2.88
CA ALA A 87 5.60 11.13 -2.73
C ALA A 87 6.24 9.98 -3.50
N LYS A 88 6.63 10.23 -4.75
CA LYS A 88 7.31 9.23 -5.58
C LYS A 88 8.66 8.84 -4.99
N ASP A 89 9.48 9.82 -4.63
CA ASP A 89 10.82 9.58 -4.07
C ASP A 89 10.72 8.82 -2.73
N ALA A 90 9.77 9.20 -1.86
CA ALA A 90 9.53 8.52 -0.59
C ALA A 90 9.06 7.06 -0.79
N MET A 91 8.12 6.82 -1.70
CA MET A 91 7.65 5.48 -2.04
C MET A 91 8.79 4.60 -2.55
N GLU A 92 9.64 5.10 -3.45
CA GLU A 92 10.77 4.35 -3.98
C GLU A 92 11.83 4.08 -2.89
N ALA A 93 12.10 5.04 -2.01
CA ALA A 93 13.09 4.92 -0.95
C ALA A 93 12.74 3.85 0.11
N VAL A 94 11.45 3.67 0.42
CA VAL A 94 11.01 2.70 1.44
C VAL A 94 10.53 1.37 0.87
N TRP A 95 10.48 1.23 -0.45
CA TRP A 95 9.84 0.10 -1.14
C TRP A 95 10.30 -1.26 -0.63
N ASP A 96 11.60 -1.53 -0.69
CA ASP A 96 12.14 -2.86 -0.36
C ASP A 96 11.92 -3.23 1.12
N VAL A 97 11.89 -2.24 2.01
CA VAL A 97 11.64 -2.49 3.44
C VAL A 97 10.16 -2.80 3.66
N CYS A 98 9.28 -1.95 3.13
CA CYS A 98 7.86 -2.00 3.45
C CYS A 98 7.12 -3.09 2.67
N TYR A 99 7.49 -3.34 1.41
CA TYR A 99 6.89 -4.40 0.60
C TYR A 99 7.22 -5.80 1.16
N ASN A 100 8.41 -5.97 1.76
CA ASN A 100 8.82 -7.25 2.34
C ASN A 100 8.38 -7.43 3.82
N ASP A 101 7.80 -6.41 4.47
CA ASP A 101 7.25 -6.54 5.83
C ASP A 101 5.82 -7.08 5.78
N THR A 102 5.68 -8.40 5.97
CA THR A 102 4.38 -9.09 5.90
C THR A 102 3.59 -9.08 7.19
N GLN A 103 4.10 -8.49 8.28
CA GLN A 103 3.40 -8.50 9.55
C GLN A 103 2.04 -7.77 9.47
N PRO A 104 1.01 -8.24 10.20
CA PRO A 104 1.03 -9.32 11.20
C PRO A 104 0.89 -10.74 10.62
N PHE A 105 0.92 -10.90 9.31
CA PHE A 105 0.82 -12.21 8.66
C PHE A 105 2.19 -12.88 8.52
N ASP A 106 2.20 -14.21 8.52
CA ASP A 106 3.42 -15.00 8.26
C ASP A 106 3.90 -14.87 6.80
N ARG A 107 2.97 -14.52 5.89
CA ARG A 107 3.23 -14.29 4.47
C ARG A 107 2.15 -13.39 3.87
N ALA A 108 2.46 -12.76 2.75
CA ALA A 108 1.46 -12.04 1.96
C ALA A 108 0.35 -13.02 1.46
N PRO A 109 -0.93 -12.61 1.49
CA PRO A 109 -2.06 -13.45 1.08
C PRO A 109 -2.09 -13.88 -0.39
#